data_AF-A0A401FPF8-F1
#
_entry.id   AF-A0A401FPF8-F1
#
_cell.length_a   1.000
_cell.length_b   1.000
_cell.length_c   1.000
_cell.angle_alpha   90.00
_cell.angle_beta   90.00
_cell.angle_gamma   90.00
#
_symmetry.space_group_name_H-M   'P 1'
#
loop_
_entity.id
_entity.type
_entity.pdbx_description
1 polymer ?
#
loop_
_entity_poly.entity_id
_entity_poly.type
_entity_poly.pdbx_seq_one_letter_code
_entity_poly.pdbx_strand_id
1 'polypeptide(L)'
;MQARKKDAINYLVNSSVFSDQDVINKNFANFDAGNPKQKEAKQQALKVAQEILTDQPVNAIFTGGTGRGKTHLAMAICMKYYRNQTSKEMHVLELSAVINSDESQF
;
A
#
# COMPACT_ATOMS: atom_id res chain seq x y z
N MET A 1 21.10 9.36 0.60
CA MET A 1 19.81 8.94 1.21
C MET A 1 18.68 8.80 0.19
N GLN A 2 18.59 9.64 -0.85
CA GLN A 2 17.54 9.54 -1.89
C GLN A 2 17.64 8.28 -2.77
N ALA A 3 18.85 7.83 -3.14
CA ALA A 3 19.05 6.63 -3.97
C ALA A 3 18.41 5.37 -3.33
N ARG A 4 18.73 5.07 -2.07
CA ARG A 4 18.15 3.91 -1.35
C ARG A 4 16.63 3.90 -1.30
N LYS A 5 15.99 5.07 -1.18
CA LYS A 5 14.52 5.18 -1.19
C LYS A 5 13.95 4.85 -2.57
N LYS A 6 14.60 5.35 -3.62
CA LYS A 6 14.24 5.03 -5.00
C LYS A 6 14.37 3.54 -5.27
N ASP A 7 15.46 2.92 -4.82
CA ASP A 7 15.69 1.49 -4.99
C ASP A 7 14.64 0.64 -4.25
N ALA A 8 14.31 1.02 -3.01
CA ALA A 8 13.27 0.34 -2.23
C ALA A 8 11.87 0.47 -2.86
N ILE A 9 11.53 1.65 -3.41
CA ILE A 9 10.27 1.84 -4.14
C ILE A 9 10.27 1.03 -5.44
N ASN A 10 11.37 1.01 -6.18
CA ASN A 10 11.50 0.19 -7.38
C ASN A 10 11.33 -1.29 -7.05
N TYR A 11 11.91 -1.75 -5.95
CA TYR A 11 11.72 -3.11 -5.47
C TYR A 11 10.24 -3.41 -5.20
N LEU A 12 9.56 -2.56 -4.42
CA LEU A 12 8.12 -2.69 -4.16
C LEU A 12 7.34 -2.81 -5.47
N VAL A 13 7.58 -1.91 -6.43
CA VAL A 13 6.85 -1.88 -7.69
C VAL A 13 7.09 -3.14 -8.52
N ASN A 14 8.34 -3.58 -8.64
CA ASN A 14 8.71 -4.70 -9.51
C ASN A 14 8.43 -6.08 -8.89
N SER A 15 8.31 -6.15 -7.57
CA SER A 15 8.07 -7.41 -6.85
C SER A 15 6.62 -7.57 -6.37
N SER A 16 5.74 -6.61 -6.68
CA SER A 16 4.33 -6.63 -6.36
C SER A 16 3.47 -6.97 -7.57
N VAL A 17 2.24 -7.42 -7.32
CA VAL A 17 1.27 -7.78 -8.36
C VAL A 17 0.04 -6.90 -8.20
N PHE A 18 -0.24 -6.06 -9.18
CA PHE A 18 -1.44 -5.22 -9.26
C PHE A 18 -1.79 -4.97 -10.72
N SER A 19 -3.08 -4.80 -11.00
CA SER A 19 -3.60 -4.62 -12.36
C SER A 19 -3.43 -3.19 -12.90
N ASP A 20 -3.36 -2.21 -11.99
CA ASP A 20 -3.35 -0.78 -12.32
C ASP A 20 -2.07 -0.09 -11.82
N GLN A 21 -1.30 0.49 -12.73
CA GLN A 21 -0.07 1.23 -12.43
C GLN A 21 -0.32 2.52 -11.65
N ASP A 22 -1.53 3.10 -11.73
CA ASP A 22 -1.88 4.30 -10.96
C ASP A 22 -1.84 4.07 -9.45
N VAL A 23 -1.91 2.80 -9.01
CA VAL A 23 -1.72 2.41 -7.62
C VAL A 23 -0.38 2.92 -7.08
N ILE A 24 0.68 2.96 -7.90
CA ILE A 24 2.02 3.38 -7.49
C ILE A 24 2.04 4.82 -6.93
N ASN A 25 1.20 5.70 -7.46
CA ASN A 25 1.17 7.10 -7.03
C ASN A 25 0.33 7.34 -5.77
N LYS A 26 -0.35 6.31 -5.23
CA LYS A 26 -1.28 6.44 -4.10
C LYS A 26 -0.53 6.56 -2.77
N ASN A 27 -0.82 7.63 -2.03
CA ASN A 27 -0.21 7.92 -0.74
C ASN A 27 -1.15 8.72 0.19
N PHE A 28 -0.78 8.89 1.46
CA PHE A 28 -1.66 9.59 2.41
C PHE A 28 -1.93 11.07 2.07
N ALA A 29 -1.06 11.71 1.29
CA ALA A 29 -1.24 13.13 0.92
C ALA A 29 -2.30 13.30 -0.18
N ASN A 30 -2.43 12.33 -1.11
CA ASN A 30 -3.43 12.36 -2.18
C ASN A 30 -4.64 11.44 -1.93
N PHE A 31 -4.80 10.91 -0.72
CA PHE A 31 -6.01 10.19 -0.33
C PHE A 31 -7.15 11.17 -0.03
N ASP A 32 -8.25 11.05 -0.76
CA ASP A 32 -9.46 11.83 -0.52
C ASP A 32 -10.17 11.34 0.75
N ALA A 33 -10.21 12.20 1.75
CA ALA A 33 -10.88 11.99 3.02
C ALA A 33 -12.10 12.92 3.17
N GLY A 34 -12.92 13.01 2.13
CA GLY A 34 -14.08 13.90 2.04
C GLY A 34 -15.18 13.62 3.06
N ASN A 35 -15.31 12.38 3.56
CA ASN A 35 -16.32 12.03 4.58
C ASN A 35 -15.71 11.46 5.88
N PRO A 36 -16.48 11.46 7.00
CA PRO A 36 -15.98 10.99 8.30
C PRO A 36 -15.43 9.56 8.28
N LYS A 37 -16.08 8.62 7.57
CA LYS A 37 -15.61 7.22 7.47
C LYS A 37 -14.27 7.12 6.74
N GLN A 38 -14.04 7.92 5.70
CA GLN A 38 -12.75 7.98 5.00
C GLN A 38 -11.67 8.61 5.88
N LYS A 39 -11.99 9.64 6.67
CA LYS A 39 -11.07 10.24 7.64
C LYS A 39 -10.64 9.22 8.68
N GLU A 40 -11.60 8.46 9.22
CA GLU A 40 -11.35 7.38 10.16
C GLU A 40 -10.48 6.27 9.52
N ALA A 41 -10.81 5.82 8.32
CA ALA A 41 -10.01 4.83 7.60
C ALA A 41 -8.57 5.30 7.37
N LYS A 42 -8.38 6.57 7.01
CA LYS A 42 -7.05 7.19 6.90
C LYS A 42 -6.30 7.19 8.23
N GLN A 43 -6.97 7.51 9.33
CA GLN A 43 -6.37 7.49 10.67
C GLN A 43 -5.95 6.08 11.09
N GLN A 44 -6.80 5.07 10.86
CA GLN A 44 -6.45 3.67 11.15
C GLN A 44 -5.26 3.20 10.30
N ALA A 45 -5.24 3.54 9.01
CA ALA A 45 -4.10 3.22 8.15
C ALA A 45 -2.80 3.92 8.58
N LEU A 46 -2.86 5.17 9.06
CA LEU A 46 -1.70 5.85 9.64
C LEU A 46 -1.19 5.14 10.90
N LYS A 47 -2.10 4.64 11.75
CA LYS A 47 -1.75 3.85 12.94
C LYS A 47 -1.02 2.56 12.54
N VAL A 48 -1.54 1.82 11.58
CA VAL A 48 -0.90 0.61 11.04
C VAL A 48 0.50 0.92 10.50
N ALA A 49 0.65 2.01 9.71
CA ALA A 49 1.96 2.41 9.21
C ALA A 49 2.94 2.75 10.34
N GLN A 50 2.45 3.38 11.41
CA GLN A 50 3.27 3.69 12.59
C GLN A 50 3.70 2.43 13.32
N GLU A 51 2.81 1.45 13.51
CA GLU A 51 3.12 0.16 14.12
C GLU A 51 4.23 -0.58 13.33
N ILE A 52 4.13 -0.61 12.00
CA ILE A 52 5.18 -1.18 11.12
C ILE A 52 6.52 -0.45 11.27
N LEU A 53 6.50 0.88 11.36
CA LEU A 53 7.70 1.71 11.53
C LEU A 53 8.39 1.49 12.88
N THR A 54 7.65 1.05 13.90
CA THR A 54 8.15 0.76 15.24
C THR A 54 8.40 -0.73 15.48
N ASP A 55 8.49 -1.52 14.39
CA ASP A 55 8.70 -2.97 14.43
C ASP A 55 7.68 -3.73 15.30
N GLN A 56 6.46 -3.18 15.44
CA GLN A 56 5.38 -3.87 16.13
C GLN A 56 4.71 -4.87 15.17
N PRO A 57 4.41 -6.10 15.62
CA PRO A 57 3.61 -7.03 14.82
C PRO A 57 2.22 -6.45 14.62
N VAL A 58 1.78 -6.37 13.36
CA VAL A 58 0.47 -5.82 13.01
C VAL A 58 -0.22 -6.70 11.97
N ASN A 59 -1.51 -6.93 12.19
CA ASN A 59 -2.42 -7.49 11.20
C ASN A 59 -3.56 -6.50 11.02
N ALA A 60 -3.83 -6.10 9.78
CA ALA A 60 -4.87 -5.12 9.47
C ALA A 60 -5.74 -5.63 8.32
N ILE A 61 -7.06 -5.50 8.48
CA ILE A 61 -8.03 -5.85 7.44
C ILE A 61 -8.84 -4.59 7.10
N PHE A 62 -8.74 -4.16 5.85
CA PHE A 62 -9.55 -3.05 5.32
C PHE A 62 -10.77 -3.63 4.60
N THR A 63 -11.96 -3.37 5.13
CA THR A 63 -13.23 -3.82 4.53
C THR A 63 -14.07 -2.65 4.03
N GLY A 64 -15.03 -2.94 3.15
CA GLY A 64 -15.95 -1.95 2.58
C GLY A 64 -16.18 -2.11 1.09
N GLY A 65 -17.14 -1.37 0.55
CA GLY A 65 -17.53 -1.45 -0.87
C GLY A 65 -16.41 -1.09 -1.86
N THR A 66 -16.63 -1.38 -3.13
CA THR A 66 -15.74 -1.02 -4.25
C THR A 66 -15.54 0.50 -4.32
N GLY A 67 -14.33 0.94 -4.72
CA GLY A 67 -14.02 2.36 -4.90
C GLY A 67 -13.85 3.17 -3.60
N ARG A 68 -13.87 2.53 -2.42
CA ARG A 68 -13.74 3.24 -1.12
C ARG A 68 -12.29 3.51 -0.66
N GLY A 69 -11.31 3.24 -1.52
CA GLY A 69 -9.91 3.58 -1.27
C GLY A 69 -9.10 2.56 -0.45
N LYS A 70 -9.55 1.29 -0.36
CA LYS A 70 -8.83 0.22 0.36
C LYS A 70 -7.42 0.00 -0.21
N THR A 71 -7.30 -0.20 -1.53
CA THR A 71 -6.01 -0.36 -2.23
C THR A 71 -5.13 0.88 -2.07
N HIS A 72 -5.73 2.08 -2.13
CA HIS A 72 -5.02 3.33 -1.88
C HIS A 72 -4.39 3.35 -0.50
N LEU A 73 -5.15 3.02 0.55
CA LEU A 73 -4.65 3.01 1.92
C LEU A 73 -3.54 1.96 2.13
N ALA A 74 -3.69 0.76 1.57
CA ALA A 74 -2.66 -0.27 1.62
C ALA A 74 -1.34 0.23 0.99
N MET A 75 -1.42 0.85 -0.20
CA MET A 75 -0.24 1.41 -0.86
C MET A 75 0.32 2.63 -0.12
N ALA A 76 -0.55 3.46 0.46
CA ALA A 76 -0.14 4.60 1.26
C ALA A 76 0.65 4.22 2.52
N ILE A 77 0.33 3.08 3.14
CA ILE A 77 1.12 2.49 4.23
C ILE A 77 2.54 2.17 3.76
N CYS A 78 2.67 1.46 2.63
CA CYS A 78 3.98 1.11 2.06
C CYS A 78 4.79 2.37 1.73
N MET A 79 4.17 3.36 1.08
CA MET A 79 4.81 4.63 0.73
C MET A 79 5.21 5.42 1.98
N LYS A 80 4.41 5.40 3.04
CA LYS A 80 4.75 6.02 4.32
C LYS A 80 5.96 5.32 4.95
N TYR A 81 6.01 3.99 4.91
CA TYR A 81 7.17 3.24 5.39
C TYR A 81 8.44 3.67 4.62
N TYR A 82 8.45 3.57 3.29
CA TYR A 82 9.62 3.91 2.46
C TYR A 82 10.06 5.38 2.51
N ARG A 83 9.15 6.30 2.84
CA ARG A 83 9.52 7.69 3.11
C ARG A 83 10.35 7.84 4.39
N ASN A 84 10.17 6.99 5.38
CA ASN A 84 10.82 7.09 6.70
C ASN A 84 11.97 6.08 6.87
N GLN A 85 11.82 4.86 6.34
CA GLN A 85 12.76 3.74 6.52
C GLN A 85 12.76 2.83 5.28
N THR A 86 13.82 2.07 5.05
CA THR A 86 13.93 1.17 3.88
C THR A 86 14.51 -0.20 4.25
N SER A 87 14.37 -0.63 5.50
CA SER A 87 14.97 -1.87 6.01
C SER A 87 14.16 -3.13 5.73
N LYS A 88 12.88 -2.98 5.36
CA LYS A 88 11.97 -4.09 5.02
C LYS A 88 11.63 -4.10 3.53
N GLU A 89 11.64 -5.29 2.97
CA GLU A 89 11.02 -5.58 1.67
C GLU A 89 9.52 -5.74 1.89
N MET A 90 8.72 -5.01 1.10
CA MET A 90 7.26 -5.03 1.17
C MET A 90 6.73 -5.42 -0.21
N HIS A 91 5.68 -6.23 -0.20
CA HIS A 91 4.98 -6.68 -1.40
C HIS A 91 3.50 -6.32 -1.28
N VAL A 92 2.90 -5.90 -2.39
CA VAL A 92 1.46 -5.71 -2.54
C VAL A 92 0.95 -6.77 -3.50
N LEU A 93 -0.03 -7.54 -3.05
CA LEU A 93 -0.65 -8.60 -3.86
C LEU A 93 -2.12 -8.28 -4.05
N GLU A 94 -2.50 -7.91 -5.27
CA GLU A 94 -3.87 -7.81 -5.69
C GLU A 94 -4.35 -9.18 -6.18
N LEU A 95 -5.22 -9.83 -5.40
CA LEU A 95 -5.66 -11.20 -5.65
C LEU A 95 -6.25 -11.40 -7.05
N SER A 96 -7.03 -10.45 -7.56
CA SER A 96 -7.56 -10.51 -8.93
C SER A 96 -6.46 -10.55 -9.99
N ALA A 97 -5.42 -9.74 -9.83
CA ALA A 97 -4.29 -9.72 -10.76
C ALA A 97 -3.44 -11.00 -10.65
N VAL A 98 -3.28 -11.55 -9.44
CA VAL A 98 -2.58 -12.82 -9.22
C VAL A 98 -3.31 -13.97 -9.92
N ILE A 99 -4.63 -14.10 -9.73
CA ILE A 99 -5.43 -15.18 -10.33
C ILE A 99 -5.38 -15.11 -11.86
N ASN A 100 -5.55 -13.92 -12.44
CA ASN A 100 -5.55 -13.75 -13.90
C ASN A 100 -4.17 -13.93 -14.55
N SER A 101 -3.08 -13.80 -13.78
CA SER A 101 -1.74 -14.03 -14.30
C SER A 101 -1.44 -15.51 -14.57
N ASP A 102 -2.10 -16.41 -13.83
CA ASP A 102 -1.95 -17.87 -13.97
C ASP A 102 -2.74 -18.42 -15.17
N GLU A 103 -3.90 -17.82 -15.48
CA GLU A 103 -4.73 -18.21 -16.62
C GLU A 103 -4.11 -17.85 -17.99
N SER A 104 -3.15 -16.91 -18.02
CA SER A 104 -2.46 -16.52 -19.26
C SER A 104 -1.42 -17.54 -19.77
N GLN A 105 -1.22 -18.64 -19.04
CA GLN A 105 -0.28 -19.71 -19.39
C GLN A 105 -0.94 -20.95 -20.01
N PHE A 106 -2.25 -20.92 -20.31
CA PHE A 106 -3.00 -22.03 -20.93
C PHE A 106 -3.63 -21.64 -22.27
#